data_AF-A0A2J6N0J4-F1
#
_entry.id   AF-A0A2J6N0J4-F1
#
_cell.length_a   1.000
_cell.length_b   1.000
_cell.length_c   1.000
_cell.angle_alpha   90.00
_cell.angle_beta   90.00
_cell.angle_gamma   90.00
#
_symmetry.space_group_name_H-M   'P 1'
#
loop_
_entity.id
_entity.type
_entity.pdbx_description
1 polymer ?
#
loop_
_entity_poly.entity_id
_entity_poly.type
_entity_poly.pdbx_seq_one_letter_code
_entity_poly.pdbx_strand_id
1 'polypeptide(L)' 'MKCKICNKEASQNGYCQLHARAYELIAKKYEKWKKALEISWKEYLSEIAKNPLTGEWAKEMAEHLLKSGE' A
#
# COMPACT_ATOMS: atom_id res chain seq x y z
N MET A 1 -15.10 -3.20 -13.92
CA MET A 1 -14.07 -4.14 -13.38
C MET A 1 -14.05 -4.00 -11.87
N LYS A 2 -13.77 -5.07 -11.12
CA LYS A 2 -13.67 -5.01 -9.64
C LYS A 2 -12.25 -4.66 -9.19
N CYS A 3 -12.13 -4.11 -7.99
CA CYS A 3 -10.84 -3.85 -7.36
C CYS A 3 -10.05 -5.16 -7.18
N LYS A 4 -8.73 -5.12 -7.42
CA LYS A 4 -7.83 -6.28 -7.22
C LYS A 4 -7.71 -6.72 -5.75
N ILE A 5 -8.09 -5.87 -4.81
CA ILE A 5 -7.95 -6.10 -3.36
C ILE A 5 -9.31 -6.33 -2.68
N CYS A 6 -10.37 -5.66 -3.14
CA CYS A 6 -11.70 -5.76 -2.54
C CYS A 6 -12.81 -5.86 -3.59
N ASN A 7 -14.06 -5.97 -3.15
CA ASN A 7 -15.21 -6.17 -4.05
C ASN A 7 -15.81 -4.87 -4.64
N LYS A 8 -15.24 -3.70 -4.33
CA LYS A 8 -15.72 -2.40 -4.86
C LYS A 8 -15.36 -2.23 -6.34
N GLU A 9 -16.05 -1.31 -7.01
CA GLU A 9 -15.75 -0.98 -8.40
C GLU A 9 -14.34 -0.38 -8.54
N ALA A 10 -13.60 -0.86 -9.53
CA ALA A 10 -12.30 -0.32 -9.86
C ALA A 10 -12.45 1.05 -10.54
N SER A 11 -11.65 2.00 -10.08
CA SER A 11 -11.56 3.35 -10.64
C SER A 11 -10.28 3.53 -11.45
N GLN A 12 -9.13 3.19 -10.88
CA GLN A 12 -7.82 3.46 -11.49
C GLN A 12 -6.87 2.29 -11.27
N ASN A 13 -6.11 1.90 -12.30
CA ASN A 13 -5.11 0.82 -12.24
C ASN A 13 -5.63 -0.55 -11.74
N GLY A 14 -6.96 -0.76 -11.84
CA GLY A 14 -7.62 -1.95 -11.31
C GLY A 14 -7.91 -1.90 -9.80
N TYR A 15 -7.76 -0.74 -9.16
CA TYR A 15 -8.08 -0.52 -7.75
C TYR A 15 -9.30 0.40 -7.59
N CYS A 16 -10.07 0.22 -6.52
CA CYS A 16 -11.10 1.20 -6.15
C CYS A 16 -10.45 2.52 -5.71
N GLN A 17 -11.23 3.61 -5.64
CA GLN A 17 -10.70 4.93 -5.28
C GLN A 17 -9.89 4.96 -3.98
N LEU A 18 -10.32 4.19 -2.97
CA LEU A 18 -9.66 4.14 -1.67
C LEU A 18 -8.32 3.41 -1.74
N HIS A 19 -8.26 2.27 -2.44
CA HIS A 19 -7.03 1.53 -2.65
C HIS A 19 -6.06 2.27 -3.57
N ALA A 20 -6.54 2.91 -4.64
CA ALA A 20 -5.70 3.74 -5.50
C ALA A 20 -5.04 4.88 -4.71
N ARG A 21 -5.81 5.59 -3.87
CA ARG A 21 -5.29 6.63 -2.98
C ARG A 21 -4.32 6.09 -1.94
N ALA A 22 -4.58 4.90 -1.39
CA ALA A 22 -3.67 4.25 -0.45
C ALA A 22 -2.31 3.98 -1.09
N TYR A 23 -2.28 3.44 -2.32
CA TYR A 23 -1.05 3.22 -3.08
C TYR A 23 -0.25 4.50 -3.27
N GLU A 24 -0.89 5.59 -3.72
CA GLU A 24 -0.24 6.89 -3.91
C GLU A 24 0.39 7.43 -2.62
N LEU A 25 -0.32 7.31 -1.49
CA LEU A 25 0.17 7.76 -0.19
C LEU A 25 1.34 6.92 0.31
N ILE A 26 1.28 5.60 0.16
CA ILE A 26 2.36 4.67 0.52
C ILE A 26 3.62 5.01 -0.28
N ALA A 27 3.52 5.08 -1.62
CA ALA A 27 4.63 5.43 -2.49
C ALA A 27 5.24 6.80 -2.13
N LYS A 28 4.40 7.81 -1.88
CA LYS A 28 4.85 9.16 -1.49
C LYS A 28 5.55 9.20 -0.13
N LYS A 29 5.16 8.34 0.81
CA LYS A 29 5.73 8.32 2.18
C LYS A 29 7.01 7.49 2.27
N TYR A 30 7.20 6.53 1.38
CA TYR A 30 8.39 5.68 1.36
C TYR A 30 9.69 6.47 1.31
N GLU A 31 9.78 7.51 0.47
CA GLU A 31 10.98 8.34 0.38
C GLU A 31 11.44 8.93 1.73
N LYS A 32 10.50 9.24 2.63
CA LYS A 32 10.84 9.72 3.98
C LYS A 32 11.38 8.61 4.86
N TRP A 33 10.78 7.42 4.79
CA TRP A 33 11.21 6.26 5.57
C TRP A 33 12.56 5.74 5.07
N LYS A 34 12.75 5.65 3.75
CA LYS A 34 14.01 5.27 3.12
C LYS A 34 15.16 6.17 3.55
N LYS A 35 14.96 7.50 3.56
CA LYS A 35 15.99 8.45 3.99
C LYS A 35 16.28 8.40 5.49
N ALA A 36 15.28 8.11 6.32
CA ALA A 36 15.42 8.12 7.77
C ALA A 36 15.95 6.80 8.35
N LEU A 37 15.64 5.67 7.71
CA LEU A 37 15.88 4.33 8.23
C LEU A 37 16.73 3.45 7.30
N GLU A 38 17.07 3.94 6.09
CA GLU A 38 17.81 3.19 5.07
C GLU A 38 17.16 1.84 4.67
N ILE A 39 15.83 1.75 4.80
CA ILE A 39 15.08 0.52 4.53
C ILE A 39 14.70 0.35 3.04
N SER A 40 14.63 -0.92 2.63
CA SER A 40 14.08 -1.32 1.33
C SER A 40 12.56 -1.11 1.25
N TRP A 41 12.03 -1.16 0.02
CA TRP A 41 10.60 -1.09 -0.25
C TRP A 41 9.84 -2.21 0.48
N LYS A 42 10.36 -3.44 0.42
CA LYS A 42 9.75 -4.61 1.07
C LYS A 42 9.71 -4.47 2.59
N GLU A 43 10.79 -3.98 3.20
CA GLU A 43 10.84 -3.72 4.65
C GLU A 43 9.83 -2.64 5.03
N TYR A 44 9.77 -1.54 4.28
CA TYR A 44 8.79 -0.49 4.49
C TYR A 44 7.35 -1.01 4.44
N LEU A 45 7.00 -1.80 3.42
CA LEU A 45 5.66 -2.39 3.29
C LEU A 45 5.35 -3.34 4.46
N SER A 46 6.34 -4.13 4.91
CA SER A 46 6.20 -5.00 6.09
C SER A 46 5.92 -4.19 7.36
N GLU A 47 6.64 -3.09 7.58
CA GLU A 47 6.44 -2.23 8.76
C GLU A 47 5.05 -1.61 8.77
N ILE A 48 4.58 -1.06 7.64
CA ILE A 48 3.25 -0.43 7.59
C ILE A 48 2.12 -1.47 7.71
N ALA A 49 2.29 -2.68 7.17
CA ALA A 49 1.29 -3.75 7.28
C ALA A 49 1.13 -4.24 8.73
N LYS A 50 2.25 -4.33 9.48
CA LYS A 50 2.26 -4.78 10.88
C LYS A 50 1.88 -3.68 11.87
N ASN A 51 1.99 -2.41 11.50
CA ASN A 51 1.74 -1.30 12.42
C ASN A 51 0.23 -1.17 12.73
N PRO A 52 -0.19 -1.32 14.00
CA PRO A 52 -1.60 -1.25 14.38
C PRO A 52 -2.25 0.09 14.04
N LEU A 53 -1.48 1.19 13.99
CA LEU A 53 -1.95 2.54 13.69
C LEU A 53 -2.10 2.83 12.20
N THR A 54 -1.62 1.95 11.30
CA THR A 54 -1.84 2.11 9.87
C THR A 54 -3.32 1.87 9.56
N GLY A 55 -3.92 2.79 8.80
CA GLY A 55 -5.30 2.66 8.34
C GLY A 55 -5.50 1.42 7.47
N GLU A 56 -6.69 0.82 7.55
CA GLU A 56 -7.03 -0.47 6.93
C GLU A 56 -6.71 -0.52 5.43
N TRP A 57 -7.12 0.49 4.65
CA TRP A 57 -6.85 0.57 3.21
C TRP A 57 -5.35 0.54 2.87
N ALA A 58 -4.51 1.14 3.72
CA ALA A 58 -3.07 1.15 3.53
C ALA A 58 -2.44 -0.19 3.95
N LYS A 59 -2.96 -0.85 5.00
CA LYS A 59 -2.54 -2.21 5.36
C LYS A 59 -2.84 -3.20 4.25
N GLU A 60 -4.08 -3.22 3.76
CA GLU A 60 -4.50 -4.13 2.68
C GLU A 60 -3.68 -3.90 1.41
N MET A 61 -3.40 -2.63 1.07
CA MET A 61 -2.54 -2.31 -0.07
C MET A 61 -1.10 -2.79 0.14
N ALA A 62 -0.53 -2.57 1.32
CA ALA A 62 0.83 -3.02 1.63
C ALA A 62 0.96 -4.55 1.55
N GLU A 63 -0.02 -5.28 2.10
CA GLU A 63 -0.08 -6.73 2.01
C GLU A 63 -0.24 -7.21 0.57
N HIS A 64 -1.03 -6.49 -0.25
CA HIS A 64 -1.19 -6.82 -1.66
C HIS A 64 0.13 -6.68 -2.42
N LEU A 65 0.84 -5.56 -2.25
CA LEU A 65 2.13 -5.30 -2.89
C LEU A 65 3.20 -6.32 -2.46
N LEU A 66 3.24 -6.67 -1.17
CA LEU A 66 4.12 -7.72 -0.66
C LEU A 66 3.87 -9.09 -1.30
N LYS A 67 2.61 -9.39 -1.65
CA LYS A 67 2.21 -10.65 -2.29
C LYS A 67 2.44 -10.62 -3.81
N SER A 68 2.26 -9.46 -4.46
CA SER A 68 2.46 -9.32 -5.92
C SER A 68 3.94 -9.24 -6.31
N GLY A 69 4.83 -8.92 -5.37
CA GLY A 69 6.26 -8.78 -5.64
C GLY A 69 6.62 -7.49 -6.36
N GLU A 70 5.71 -6.51 -6.35
CA GLU A 70 5.91 -5.13 -6.84
C GLU A 70 6.73 -4.26 -5.88
#